data_AF-A0A4P2Q8I0-F1
#
_entry.id   AF-A0A4P2Q8I0-F1
#
_cell.length_a   1.000
_cell.length_b   1.000
_cell.length_c   1.000
_cell.angle_alpha   90.00
_cell.angle_beta   90.00
_cell.angle_gamma   90.00
#
_symmetry.space_group_name_H-M   'P 1'
#
loop_
_entity.id
_entity.type
_entity.pdbx_description
1 polymer ?
#
loop_
_entity_poly.entity_id
_entity_poly.type
_entity_poly.pdbx_seq_one_letter_code
_entity_poly.pdbx_strand_id
1 'polypeptide(L)'
;MIRCKVAEAALVGERQDVGALMNGSSGIVKVAMLILSLAACAQGQPTRMKTTMPSSEQQILSKGNLDRVKRYILESGERCTYSNRYNNNPCVRLPQLSLYLNPDPGPDGHPQWNINCDITRGDFNTLVVHEEGGDSAYHTVDFRGADAIVLKGRERAAESEMLRSKLVLERAVLAVLQRVDAGASSPEEAKK
;
A
#
# COMPACT_ATOMS: atom_id res chain seq x y z
N MET A 1 -12.46 2.71 19.12
CA MET A 1 -13.86 3.20 19.05
C MET A 1 -13.84 4.71 19.17
N ILE A 2 -14.08 5.45 18.09
CA ILE A 2 -14.16 6.91 18.13
C ILE A 2 -15.64 7.27 18.15
N ARG A 3 -16.11 7.80 19.29
CA ARG A 3 -17.49 8.30 19.48
C ARG A 3 -17.59 9.69 18.83
N CYS A 4 -18.48 9.85 17.85
CA CYS A 4 -18.94 11.18 17.43
C CYS A 4 -19.85 11.74 18.53
N LYS A 5 -19.51 12.92 19.06
CA LYS A 5 -20.40 13.72 19.91
C LYS A 5 -21.42 14.42 19.00
N VAL A 6 -22.69 14.13 19.21
CA VAL A 6 -23.82 14.88 18.63
C VAL A 6 -24.06 16.09 19.54
N ALA A 7 -24.14 17.28 18.95
CA ALA A 7 -24.57 18.48 19.65
C ALA A 7 -26.11 18.50 19.72
N GLU A 8 -26.66 18.48 20.94
CA GLU A 8 -28.05 18.82 21.21
C GLU A 8 -28.21 20.34 21.17
N ALA A 9 -29.07 20.82 20.28
CA ALA A 9 -29.62 22.17 20.36
C ALA A 9 -31.02 22.08 20.99
N ALA A 10 -31.15 22.66 22.17
CA ALA A 10 -32.40 22.82 22.89
C ALA A 10 -33.26 23.92 22.23
N LEU A 11 -34.54 23.63 21.99
CA LEU A 11 -35.59 24.64 21.81
C LEU A 11 -36.75 24.31 22.75
N VAL A 12 -36.73 24.99 23.89
CA VAL A 12 -37.91 25.47 24.64
C VAL A 12 -38.73 26.30 23.63
N GLY A 13 -40.03 26.17 23.40
CA GLY A 13 -41.14 25.82 24.28
C GLY A 13 -42.13 26.98 24.17
N GLU A 14 -43.31 26.77 23.60
CA GLU A 14 -44.52 27.54 23.93
C GLU A 14 -45.77 26.85 23.35
N ARG A 15 -46.72 26.53 24.23
CA ARG A 15 -48.07 26.07 23.91
C ARG A 15 -48.91 27.30 23.58
N GLN A 16 -49.64 27.28 22.47
CA GLN A 16 -50.75 28.20 22.25
C GLN A 16 -52.05 27.42 22.13
N ASP A 17 -52.97 27.75 23.04
CA ASP A 17 -54.40 27.44 23.00
C ASP A 17 -54.99 27.89 21.67
N VAL A 18 -55.67 26.96 20.97
CA VAL A 18 -56.50 27.27 19.81
C VAL A 18 -57.97 27.16 20.23
N GLY A 19 -58.48 28.27 20.75
CA GLY A 19 -59.91 28.54 20.88
C GLY A 19 -60.43 29.27 19.64
N ALA A 20 -61.47 28.68 19.04
CA ALA A 20 -62.57 29.31 18.29
C ALA A 20 -62.30 30.51 17.37
N LEU A 21 -62.58 30.36 16.07
CA LEU A 21 -63.79 30.89 15.42
C LEU A 21 -63.67 30.70 13.90
N MET A 22 -64.58 29.93 13.33
CA MET A 22 -64.84 29.94 11.89
C MET A 22 -65.84 31.05 11.58
N ASN A 23 -65.46 31.96 10.69
CA ASN A 23 -66.34 32.58 9.70
C ASN A 23 -65.53 33.46 8.75
N GLY A 24 -65.83 33.37 7.45
CA GLY A 24 -65.65 34.49 6.53
C GLY A 24 -64.43 34.43 5.60
N SER A 25 -64.64 33.81 4.44
CA SER A 25 -64.41 34.36 3.09
C SER A 25 -63.11 35.11 2.72
N SER A 26 -62.62 34.71 1.54
CA SER A 26 -61.82 35.46 0.56
C SER A 26 -60.29 35.46 0.70
N GLY A 27 -59.68 34.71 -0.22
CA GLY A 27 -58.71 35.32 -1.13
C GLY A 27 -57.24 35.04 -0.84
N ILE A 28 -56.63 34.23 -1.72
CA ILE A 28 -55.32 34.42 -2.37
C ILE A 28 -54.13 34.71 -1.44
N VAL A 29 -53.16 33.78 -1.33
CA VAL A 29 -51.73 34.00 -1.67
C VAL A 29 -51.01 32.64 -1.68
N LYS A 30 -50.33 32.37 -2.80
CA LYS A 30 -49.36 31.29 -3.02
C LYS A 30 -48.11 31.50 -2.17
N VAL A 31 -47.61 30.47 -1.48
CA VAL A 31 -46.15 30.29 -1.30
C VAL A 31 -45.83 28.80 -1.30
N ALA A 32 -45.15 28.36 -2.36
CA ALA A 32 -44.46 27.09 -2.42
C ALA A 32 -43.14 27.19 -1.65
N MET A 33 -42.80 26.16 -0.87
CA MET A 33 -41.40 25.95 -0.48
C MET A 33 -41.08 24.45 -0.48
N LEU A 34 -40.50 24.05 -1.60
CA LEU A 34 -39.82 22.79 -1.85
C LEU A 34 -38.50 22.80 -1.06
N ILE A 35 -38.31 21.87 -0.12
CA ILE A 35 -36.96 21.54 0.38
C ILE A 35 -36.71 20.06 0.12
N LEU A 36 -36.04 19.84 -1.01
CA LEU A 36 -35.39 18.59 -1.40
C LEU A 36 -34.01 18.56 -0.71
N SER A 37 -33.82 17.73 0.30
CA SER A 37 -32.49 17.49 0.89
C SER A 37 -32.08 16.04 0.72
N LEU A 38 -31.43 15.78 -0.41
CA LEU A 38 -30.66 14.58 -0.71
C LEU A 38 -29.48 14.45 0.27
N ALA A 39 -29.58 13.57 1.25
CA ALA A 39 -28.43 13.10 2.01
C ALA A 39 -27.72 12.00 1.19
N ALA A 40 -26.83 12.41 0.28
CA ALA A 40 -25.87 11.51 -0.33
C ALA A 40 -24.80 11.14 0.71
N CYS A 41 -24.93 9.97 1.34
CA CYS A 41 -23.83 9.35 2.07
C CYS A 41 -22.72 9.00 1.08
N ALA A 42 -21.73 9.88 0.94
CA ALA A 42 -20.50 9.61 0.22
C ALA A 42 -19.75 8.45 0.91
N GLN A 43 -19.80 7.26 0.31
CA GLN A 43 -18.93 6.15 0.67
C GLN A 43 -17.52 6.49 0.17
N GLY A 44 -16.71 7.10 1.05
CA GLY A 44 -15.28 7.29 0.80
C GLY A 44 -14.59 5.93 0.75
N GLN A 45 -14.06 5.56 -0.42
CA GLN A 45 -13.15 4.41 -0.53
C GLN A 45 -11.86 4.68 0.25
N PRO A 46 -11.28 3.67 0.94
CA PRO A 46 -10.01 3.80 1.65
C PRO A 46 -8.86 4.10 0.66
N THR A 47 -8.35 5.33 0.69
CA THR A 47 -7.21 5.75 -0.11
C THR A 47 -5.91 5.27 0.54
N ARG A 48 -5.40 4.13 0.05
CA ARG A 48 -4.04 3.66 0.35
C ARG A 48 -3.02 4.77 0.03
N MET A 49 -2.31 5.28 1.03
CA MET A 49 -1.26 6.27 0.80
C MET A 49 -0.16 5.64 -0.05
N LYS A 50 0.07 6.23 -1.23
CA LYS A 50 1.17 5.90 -2.14
C LYS A 50 2.12 7.10 -2.10
N THR A 51 3.30 6.92 -1.55
CA THR A 51 4.35 7.93 -1.66
C THR A 51 5.22 7.57 -2.87
N THR A 52 5.22 8.44 -3.87
CA THR A 52 6.11 8.36 -5.03
C THR A 52 7.37 9.18 -4.71
N MET A 53 8.55 8.55 -4.71
CA MET A 53 9.82 9.28 -4.57
C MET A 53 10.36 9.72 -5.94
N PRO A 54 10.90 10.95 -6.08
CA PRO A 54 11.46 11.44 -7.34
C PRO A 54 12.79 10.77 -7.71
N SER A 55 13.05 10.63 -9.01
CA SER A 55 14.07 9.78 -9.64
C SER A 55 15.51 10.32 -9.70
N SER A 56 15.87 11.42 -9.03
CA SER A 56 17.21 12.03 -9.22
C SER A 56 18.31 11.32 -8.42
N GLU A 57 19.26 10.75 -9.17
CA GLU A 57 20.64 10.30 -8.90
C GLU A 57 21.05 9.80 -7.49
N GLN A 58 21.62 8.58 -7.48
CA GLN A 58 22.17 7.82 -6.34
C GLN A 58 21.19 7.39 -5.24
N GLN A 59 19.92 7.19 -5.57
CA GLN A 59 19.02 6.48 -4.67
C GLN A 59 19.30 4.97 -4.71
N ILE A 60 19.61 4.39 -3.55
CA ILE A 60 19.74 2.93 -3.38
C ILE A 60 18.45 2.24 -3.85
N LEU A 61 17.29 2.78 -3.46
CA LEU A 61 15.99 2.40 -4.01
C LEU A 61 15.74 3.12 -5.33
N SER A 62 16.41 2.67 -6.39
CA SER A 62 16.13 3.03 -7.78
C SER A 62 15.64 1.83 -8.55
N LYS A 63 14.93 2.06 -9.67
CA LYS A 63 14.43 0.97 -10.53
C LYS A 63 15.58 0.07 -11.00
N GLY A 64 16.67 0.66 -11.47
CA GLY A 64 17.84 -0.10 -11.92
C GLY A 64 18.43 -1.00 -10.83
N ASN A 65 18.55 -0.50 -9.60
CA ASN A 65 19.04 -1.31 -8.48
C ASN A 65 18.05 -2.42 -8.09
N LEU A 66 16.76 -2.12 -8.05
CA LEU A 66 15.73 -3.11 -7.75
C LEU A 66 15.64 -4.18 -8.84
N ASP A 67 15.82 -3.84 -10.12
CA ASP A 67 15.89 -4.81 -11.21
C ASP A 67 17.14 -5.69 -11.12
N ARG A 68 18.28 -5.16 -10.69
CA ARG A 68 19.50 -5.96 -10.40
C ARG A 68 19.26 -6.95 -9.25
N VAL A 69 18.65 -6.49 -8.15
CA VAL A 69 18.27 -7.34 -7.02
C VAL A 69 17.27 -8.41 -7.44
N LYS A 70 16.24 -8.03 -8.22
CA LYS A 70 15.26 -8.95 -8.77
C LYS A 70 15.94 -10.06 -9.57
N ARG A 71 16.79 -9.69 -10.53
CA ARG A 71 17.52 -10.66 -11.36
C ARG A 71 18.35 -11.62 -10.51
N TYR A 72 19.12 -11.10 -9.56
CA TYR A 72 19.89 -11.91 -8.63
C TYR A 72 19.01 -12.92 -7.87
N ILE A 73 17.88 -12.50 -7.31
CA ILE A 73 16.99 -13.40 -6.58
C ILE A 73 16.34 -14.45 -7.50
N LEU A 74 16.00 -14.10 -8.74
CA LEU A 74 15.42 -15.04 -9.69
C LEU A 74 16.44 -16.07 -10.19
N GLU A 75 17.70 -15.69 -10.34
CA GLU A 75 18.77 -16.56 -10.87
C GLU A 75 19.42 -17.43 -9.79
N SER A 76 19.68 -16.88 -8.61
CA SER A 76 20.44 -17.55 -7.55
C SER A 76 19.67 -17.71 -6.23
N GLY A 77 18.43 -17.25 -6.17
CA GLY A 77 17.62 -17.33 -4.96
C GLY A 77 17.17 -18.74 -4.63
N GLU A 78 17.00 -19.00 -3.34
CA GLU A 78 16.32 -20.18 -2.86
C GLU A 78 14.80 -20.03 -3.06
N ARG A 79 14.05 -21.05 -2.63
CA ARG A 79 12.60 -20.98 -2.53
C ARG A 79 12.16 -20.96 -1.08
N CYS A 80 11.39 -19.95 -0.69
CA CYS A 80 10.95 -19.75 0.69
C CYS A 80 9.45 -19.41 0.75
N THR A 81 8.80 -19.77 1.86
CA THR A 81 7.44 -19.35 2.16
C THR A 81 7.46 -18.37 3.33
N TYR A 82 6.82 -17.20 3.17
CA TYR A 82 6.68 -16.22 4.25
C TYR A 82 5.22 -15.90 4.60
N SER A 83 4.27 -16.27 3.72
CA SER A 83 2.84 -16.07 3.96
C SER A 83 2.04 -17.17 3.30
N ASN A 84 0.88 -17.52 3.85
CA ASN A 84 0.01 -18.54 3.24
C ASN A 84 -0.50 -18.16 1.85
N ARG A 85 -0.47 -16.87 1.51
CA ARG A 85 -0.92 -16.36 0.21
C ARG A 85 0.10 -16.63 -0.89
N TYR A 86 1.39 -16.55 -0.58
CA TYR A 86 2.45 -16.75 -1.54
C TYR A 86 3.38 -17.81 -0.97
N ASN A 87 3.23 -19.02 -1.51
CA ASN A 87 4.03 -20.16 -1.11
C ASN A 87 5.18 -20.31 -2.10
N ASN A 88 6.33 -20.78 -1.61
CA ASN A 88 7.47 -21.12 -2.44
C ASN A 88 7.98 -19.93 -3.26
N ASN A 89 8.09 -18.73 -2.72
CA ASN A 89 8.59 -17.54 -3.42
C ASN A 89 10.09 -17.63 -3.74
N PRO A 90 10.58 -17.02 -4.84
CA PRO A 90 11.99 -16.68 -4.96
C PRO A 90 12.43 -15.84 -3.76
N CYS A 91 13.52 -16.24 -3.11
CA CYS A 91 14.02 -15.57 -1.91
C CYS A 91 15.54 -15.54 -1.83
N VAL A 92 16.07 -14.60 -1.05
CA VAL A 92 17.44 -14.65 -0.55
C VAL A 92 17.46 -14.37 0.94
N ARG A 93 18.24 -15.15 1.68
CA ARG A 93 18.49 -14.92 3.10
C ARG A 93 19.82 -14.20 3.30
N LEU A 94 19.77 -13.15 4.10
CA LEU A 94 20.90 -12.43 4.67
C LEU A 94 20.89 -12.67 6.19
N PRO A 95 21.99 -12.40 6.93
CA PRO A 95 22.09 -12.74 8.35
C PRO A 95 20.96 -12.22 9.26
N GLN A 96 20.30 -11.11 8.89
CA GLN A 96 19.21 -10.50 9.67
C GLN A 96 18.00 -10.12 8.81
N LEU A 97 18.03 -10.45 7.52
CA LEU A 97 17.02 -10.01 6.57
C LEU A 97 16.68 -11.15 5.63
N SER A 98 15.39 -11.36 5.41
CA SER A 98 14.90 -12.27 4.38
C SER A 98 14.21 -11.44 3.30
N LEU A 99 14.64 -11.59 2.06
CA LEU A 99 14.08 -10.89 0.91
C LEU A 99 13.28 -11.87 0.07
N TYR A 100 12.10 -11.45 -0.39
CA TYR A 100 11.18 -12.25 -1.18
C TYR A 100 10.68 -11.45 -2.37
N LEU A 101 10.49 -12.12 -3.50
CA LEU A 101 9.79 -11.55 -4.64
C LEU A 101 8.34 -12.05 -4.68
N ASN A 102 7.40 -11.12 -4.74
CA ASN A 102 5.99 -11.44 -4.92
C ASN A 102 5.61 -11.38 -6.39
N PRO A 103 4.75 -12.31 -6.85
CA PRO A 103 4.20 -12.26 -8.18
C PRO A 103 3.28 -11.03 -8.33
N ASP A 104 3.23 -10.50 -9.54
CA ASP A 104 2.28 -9.46 -9.89
C ASP A 104 0.84 -10.00 -9.89
N PRO A 105 -0.18 -9.13 -9.77
CA PRO A 105 -1.54 -9.51 -10.11
C PRO A 105 -1.60 -10.07 -11.53
N GLY A 106 -2.52 -11.01 -11.78
CA GLY A 106 -2.74 -11.53 -13.12
C GLY A 106 -3.15 -10.44 -14.14
N PRO A 107 -3.08 -10.71 -15.46
CA PRO A 107 -3.63 -9.88 -16.53
C PRO A 107 -5.04 -9.32 -16.32
N ASP A 108 -5.90 -10.02 -15.59
CA ASP A 108 -7.25 -9.59 -15.20
C ASP A 108 -7.29 -8.88 -13.82
N GLY A 109 -6.13 -8.65 -13.21
CA GLY A 109 -5.97 -8.16 -11.85
C GLY A 109 -6.15 -9.23 -10.78
N HIS A 110 -6.33 -10.51 -11.13
CA HIS A 110 -6.67 -11.53 -10.14
C HIS A 110 -5.50 -11.78 -9.16
N PRO A 111 -5.71 -11.62 -7.83
CA PRO A 111 -4.67 -11.64 -6.81
C PRO A 111 -4.01 -13.01 -6.56
N GLN A 112 -4.59 -14.09 -7.08
CA GLN A 112 -4.12 -15.47 -6.88
C GLN A 112 -3.68 -16.15 -8.19
N TRP A 113 -3.56 -15.40 -9.29
CA TRP A 113 -3.16 -15.95 -10.59
C TRP A 113 -1.89 -16.82 -10.51
N ASN A 114 -0.87 -16.34 -9.77
CA ASN A 114 0.41 -17.02 -9.61
C ASN A 114 0.72 -17.35 -8.14
N ILE A 115 -0.20 -18.04 -7.45
CA ILE A 115 -0.06 -18.36 -6.02
C ILE A 115 1.18 -19.21 -5.67
N ASN A 116 1.64 -20.02 -6.64
CA ASN A 116 2.82 -20.89 -6.51
C ASN A 116 4.14 -20.18 -6.83
N CYS A 117 4.09 -18.89 -7.17
CA CYS A 117 5.24 -18.04 -7.50
C CYS A 117 6.13 -18.62 -8.60
N ASP A 118 5.52 -19.20 -9.65
CA ASP A 118 6.23 -19.69 -10.83
C ASP A 118 6.95 -18.53 -11.52
N ILE A 119 8.27 -18.61 -11.65
CA ILE A 119 9.11 -17.53 -12.20
C ILE A 119 8.89 -17.31 -13.69
N THR A 120 8.27 -18.28 -14.38
CA THR A 120 7.89 -18.13 -15.79
C THR A 120 6.61 -17.33 -15.96
N ARG A 121 5.92 -16.97 -14.86
CA ARG A 121 4.62 -16.30 -14.83
C ARG A 121 4.69 -14.96 -14.09
N GLY A 122 4.67 -13.86 -14.83
CA GLY A 122 4.68 -12.51 -14.27
C GLY A 122 6.09 -11.94 -14.08
N ASP A 123 6.17 -10.67 -13.68
CA ASP A 123 7.40 -9.87 -13.75
C ASP A 123 8.10 -9.68 -12.40
N PHE A 124 7.44 -10.09 -11.31
CA PHE A 124 7.94 -10.08 -9.93
C PHE A 124 8.42 -8.70 -9.46
N ASN A 125 7.65 -7.66 -9.74
CA ASN A 125 8.03 -6.27 -9.45
C ASN A 125 7.64 -5.80 -8.03
N THR A 126 7.46 -6.73 -7.10
CA THR A 126 7.25 -6.42 -5.69
C THR A 126 8.28 -7.14 -4.85
N LEU A 127 9.15 -6.37 -4.19
CA LEU A 127 10.15 -6.86 -3.24
C LEU A 127 9.60 -6.69 -1.82
N VAL A 128 9.71 -7.77 -1.05
CA VAL A 128 9.34 -7.81 0.36
C VAL A 128 10.59 -8.12 1.17
N VAL A 129 10.79 -7.38 2.26
CA VAL A 129 11.90 -7.57 3.19
C VAL A 129 11.32 -7.84 4.57
N HIS A 130 11.78 -8.91 5.20
CA HIS A 130 11.47 -9.29 6.57
C HIS A 130 12.71 -9.11 7.44
N GLU A 131 12.57 -8.45 8.59
CA GLU A 131 13.62 -8.38 9.61
C GLU A 131 13.53 -9.59 10.55
N GLU A 132 14.57 -10.42 10.59
CA GLU A 132 14.63 -11.56 11.50
C GLU A 132 14.86 -11.08 12.95
N GLY A 133 14.11 -11.63 13.92
CA GLY A 133 14.30 -11.35 15.35
C GLY A 133 13.74 -10.02 15.89
N GLY A 134 13.02 -9.24 15.07
CA GLY A 134 12.29 -8.04 15.51
C GLY A 134 10.77 -8.26 15.62
N ASP A 135 9.99 -7.17 15.68
CA ASP A 135 8.51 -7.16 15.72
C ASP A 135 7.82 -7.74 14.45
N SER A 136 8.47 -8.63 13.70
CA SER A 136 7.94 -9.34 12.52
C SER A 136 7.33 -8.39 11.48
N ALA A 137 8.00 -7.27 11.22
CA ALA A 137 7.56 -6.29 10.24
C ALA A 137 8.01 -6.70 8.83
N TYR A 138 7.06 -6.69 7.89
CA TYR A 138 7.33 -6.83 6.47
C TYR A 138 7.35 -5.44 5.82
N HIS A 139 8.45 -5.13 5.15
CA HIS A 139 8.63 -3.90 4.40
C HIS A 139 8.52 -4.21 2.92
N THR A 140 7.64 -3.50 2.21
CA THR A 140 7.35 -3.84 0.82
C THR A 140 7.55 -2.63 -0.09
N VAL A 141 8.20 -2.88 -1.22
CA VAL A 141 8.37 -1.92 -2.30
C VAL A 141 7.83 -2.50 -3.61
N ASP A 142 7.04 -1.70 -4.32
CA ASP A 142 6.51 -2.00 -5.66
C ASP A 142 7.22 -1.08 -6.66
N PHE A 143 7.83 -1.67 -7.68
CA PHE A 143 8.68 -0.98 -8.64
C PHE A 143 8.29 -1.28 -10.10
N ARG A 144 6.99 -1.55 -10.32
CA ARG A 144 6.43 -1.72 -11.67
C ARG A 144 6.58 -0.47 -12.54
N GLY A 145 6.33 0.72 -11.96
CA GLY A 145 6.45 1.98 -12.67
C GLY A 145 7.87 2.25 -13.16
N ALA A 146 8.00 2.96 -14.29
CA ALA A 146 9.29 3.47 -14.76
C ALA A 146 9.82 4.57 -13.84
N ASP A 147 8.92 5.48 -13.43
CA ASP A 147 9.28 6.72 -12.74
C ASP A 147 8.85 6.76 -11.27
N ALA A 148 8.24 5.68 -10.77
CA ALA A 148 7.65 5.65 -9.45
C ALA A 148 7.94 4.34 -8.72
N ILE A 149 8.60 4.47 -7.58
CA ILE A 149 8.77 3.42 -6.58
C ILE A 149 7.77 3.68 -5.46
N VAL A 150 6.96 2.68 -5.15
CA VAL A 150 5.88 2.80 -4.16
C VAL A 150 6.22 1.96 -2.94
N LEU A 151 6.48 2.65 -1.82
CA LEU A 151 6.57 2.03 -0.51
C LEU A 151 5.16 1.68 -0.01
N LYS A 152 4.92 0.42 0.33
CA LYS A 152 3.63 -0.05 0.82
C LYS A 152 3.65 -0.07 2.35
N GLY A 153 3.08 0.96 2.97
CA GLY A 153 2.83 1.03 4.41
C GLY A 153 1.43 0.60 4.82
N ARG A 154 1.18 0.53 6.14
CA ARG A 154 -0.16 0.41 6.70
C ARG A 154 -0.95 1.69 6.44
N GLU A 155 -2.26 1.57 6.28
CA GLU A 155 -3.16 2.72 6.20
C GLU A 155 -3.11 3.45 7.55
N ARG A 156 -2.49 4.65 7.59
CA ARG A 156 -2.09 5.43 8.79
C ARG A 156 -0.73 5.09 9.42
N ALA A 157 0.19 4.49 8.68
CA ALA A 157 1.58 4.42 9.12
C ALA A 157 2.10 5.84 9.45
N ALA A 158 2.71 6.00 10.62
CA ALA A 158 3.37 7.26 10.97
C ALA A 158 4.53 7.51 10.00
N GLU A 159 4.89 8.77 9.78
CA GLU A 159 6.03 9.14 8.93
C GLU A 159 7.32 8.42 9.37
N SER A 160 7.52 8.24 10.67
CA SER A 160 8.63 7.49 11.24
C SER A 160 8.64 6.00 10.85
N GLU A 161 7.47 5.37 10.70
CA GLU A 161 7.34 3.98 10.25
C GLU A 161 7.67 3.86 8.76
N MET A 162 7.27 4.84 7.96
CA MET A 162 7.62 4.93 6.54
C MET A 162 9.12 5.13 6.35
N LEU A 163 9.74 6.03 7.15
CA LEU A 163 11.18 6.26 7.13
C LEU A 163 11.95 5.01 7.56
N ARG A 164 11.53 4.34 8.64
CA ARG A 164 12.11 3.06 9.06
C ARG A 164 12.03 2.03 7.94
N SER A 165 10.86 1.89 7.32
CA SER A 165 10.67 0.94 6.21
C SER A 165 11.60 1.24 5.05
N LYS A 166 11.77 2.52 4.69
CA LYS A 166 12.71 2.95 3.66
C LYS A 166 14.14 2.53 4.01
N LEU A 167 14.62 2.82 5.21
CA LEU A 167 15.98 2.49 5.64
C LEU A 167 16.24 0.98 5.63
N VAL A 168 15.27 0.16 6.07
CA VAL A 168 15.39 -1.30 6.03
C VAL A 168 15.50 -1.80 4.59
N LEU A 169 14.67 -1.27 3.68
CA LEU A 169 14.70 -1.60 2.27
C LEU A 169 16.03 -1.19 1.62
N GLU A 170 16.54 0.01 1.91
CA GLU A 170 17.83 0.49 1.41
C GLU A 170 18.98 -0.41 1.87
N ARG A 171 19.03 -0.77 3.17
CA ARG A 171 20.03 -1.69 3.71
C ARG A 171 19.97 -3.06 3.02
N ALA A 172 18.77 -3.59 2.81
CA ALA A 172 18.56 -4.89 2.17
C ALA A 172 19.04 -4.88 0.72
N VAL A 173 18.66 -3.86 -0.04
CA VAL A 173 19.07 -3.70 -1.45
C VAL A 173 20.58 -3.54 -1.55
N LEU A 174 21.18 -2.68 -0.72
CA LEU A 174 22.63 -2.48 -0.72
C LEU A 174 23.40 -3.78 -0.44
N ALA A 175 22.95 -4.57 0.54
CA ALA A 175 23.59 -5.83 0.88
C ALA A 175 23.54 -6.87 -0.27
N VAL A 176 22.45 -6.91 -1.03
CA VAL A 176 22.36 -7.77 -2.22
C VAL A 176 23.23 -7.23 -3.34
N LEU A 177 23.23 -5.92 -3.60
CA LEU A 177 24.08 -5.32 -4.63
C LEU A 177 25.57 -5.60 -4.38
N GLN A 178 26.02 -5.53 -3.12
CA GLN A 178 27.39 -5.90 -2.76
C GLN A 178 27.72 -7.37 -3.13
N ARG A 179 26.77 -8.31 -2.98
CA ARG A 179 26.96 -9.70 -3.42
C ARG A 179 27.00 -9.82 -4.94
N VAL A 180 26.14 -9.08 -5.65
CA VAL A 180 26.14 -9.02 -7.12
C VAL A 180 27.49 -8.51 -7.63
N ASP A 181 27.99 -7.42 -7.05
CA ASP A 181 29.26 -6.81 -7.44
C ASP A 181 30.47 -7.68 -7.07
N ALA A 182 30.42 -8.40 -5.94
CA ALA A 182 31.44 -9.38 -5.55
C ALA A 182 31.45 -10.61 -6.46
N GLY A 183 30.29 -11.06 -6.95
CA GLY A 183 30.19 -12.14 -7.93
C GLY A 183 30.68 -11.74 -9.33
N ALA A 184 30.49 -10.47 -9.71
CA ALA A 184 30.95 -9.94 -11.00
C ALA A 184 32.47 -9.71 -11.05
N SER A 185 33.14 -9.66 -9.89
CA SER A 185 34.59 -9.48 -9.77
C SER A 185 35.38 -10.80 -9.80
N SER A 186 34.75 -11.93 -10.16
CA SER A 186 35.47 -13.18 -10.50
C SER A 186 35.30 -13.56 -11.98
N PRO A 187 36.19 -13.07 -12.87
CA PRO A 187 36.33 -13.68 -14.18
C PRO A 187 37.79 -13.94 -14.56
N GLU A 188 38.55 -14.80 -13.86
CA GLU A 188 39.81 -15.37 -14.37
C GLU A 188 40.42 -16.39 -13.39
N GLU A 189 40.05 -17.68 -13.44
CA GLU A 189 40.91 -18.84 -13.05
C GLU A 189 40.15 -20.18 -13.11
N ALA A 190 39.42 -20.44 -14.20
CA ALA A 190 38.83 -21.77 -14.45
C ALA A 190 38.98 -22.23 -15.90
N LYS A 191 40.09 -21.85 -16.53
CA LYS A 191 40.63 -22.50 -17.74
C LYS A 191 42.14 -22.62 -17.60
N LYS A 192 42.59 -23.62 -16.86
CA LYS A 192 43.88 -24.28 -17.03
C LYS A 192 43.65 -25.77 -17.10
#